data_AF-A0A5B8KUA9-F1
#
_entry.id   AF-A0A5B8KUA9-F1
#
_cell.length_a   1.000
_cell.length_b   1.000
_cell.length_c   1.000
_cell.angle_alpha   90.00
_cell.angle_beta   90.00
_cell.angle_gamma   90.00
#
_symmetry.space_group_name_H-M   'P 1'
#
loop_
_entity.id
_entity.type
_entity.pdbx_description
1 polymer ?
#
loop_
_entity_poly.entity_id
_entity_poly.type
_entity_poly.pdbx_seq_one_letter_code
_entity_poly.pdbx_strand_id
1 'polypeptide(L)'
;MEEKLSGRSNRINMLFPGERNRPDLARLEWVNDAPSLNKGFIAGLEDWRTSVADPRLVVIDVLQRVKPAGKAGQTSYESDYDAMSELQRWTVDHRVTVLCLHHTRKGGADDPLEALSGSNGLSACADTTLLLDRDGSGITLYVRGRDVEEKESALRFLSGTWNLIGEATEVRRTDERERILSELLIADAAMSPREIAMATSMPRNNVDQLLFKMGKAGEVQKTGRGCYVHPDRTDLIEHPR
;
A
#
# COMPACT_ATOMS: atom_id res chain seq x y z
N MET A 1 9.01 29.32 13.26
CA MET A 1 9.60 28.01 13.61
C MET A 1 8.72 27.25 14.59
N GLU A 2 8.17 27.91 15.63
CA GLU A 2 7.22 27.34 16.60
C GLU A 2 5.92 26.78 16.00
N GLU A 3 5.37 27.43 14.96
CA GLU A 3 4.08 27.04 14.37
C GLU A 3 4.08 25.65 13.70
N LYS A 4 5.21 25.24 13.12
CA LYS A 4 5.37 23.90 12.51
C LYS A 4 5.56 22.80 13.55
N LEU A 5 6.22 23.11 14.68
CA LEU A 5 6.35 22.19 15.82
C LEU A 5 5.00 22.00 16.53
N SER A 6 4.17 23.05 16.59
CA SER A 6 2.78 23.01 17.08
C SER A 6 1.90 22.07 16.23
N GLY A 7 1.94 22.18 14.90
CA GLY A 7 1.16 21.30 14.01
C GLY A 7 1.50 19.80 14.12
N ARG A 8 2.77 19.45 14.37
CA ARG A 8 3.21 18.04 14.52
C ARG A 8 2.91 17.48 15.90
N SER A 9 3.09 18.29 16.95
CA SER A 9 2.63 17.93 18.29
C SER A 9 1.13 17.65 18.30
N ASN A 10 0.35 18.42 17.54
CA ASN A 10 -1.08 18.17 17.33
C ASN A 10 -1.37 16.86 16.58
N ARG A 11 -0.57 16.48 15.58
CA ARG A 11 -0.73 15.19 14.88
C ARG A 11 -0.39 14.00 15.78
N ILE A 12 0.66 14.08 16.59
CA ILE A 12 0.98 13.03 17.56
C ILE A 12 -0.16 12.88 18.58
N ASN A 13 -0.69 14.00 19.08
CA ASN A 13 -1.84 13.99 19.98
C ASN A 13 -3.11 13.44 19.31
N MET A 14 -3.28 13.65 17.99
CA MET A 14 -4.39 13.06 17.23
C MET A 14 -4.22 11.54 17.05
N LEU A 15 -3.00 11.06 16.83
CA LEU A 15 -2.69 9.62 16.72
C LEU A 15 -2.77 8.91 18.08
N PHE A 16 -2.38 9.60 19.15
CA PHE A 16 -2.35 9.07 20.52
C PHE A 16 -3.12 10.01 21.47
N PRO A 17 -4.46 10.04 21.39
CA PRO A 17 -5.28 10.96 22.19
C PRO A 17 -5.29 10.61 23.69
N GLY A 18 -4.94 9.38 24.06
CA GLY A 18 -4.79 8.94 25.44
C GLY A 18 -3.33 8.79 25.84
N GLU A 19 -2.91 9.41 26.94
CA GLU A 19 -1.53 9.39 27.44
C GLU A 19 -1.02 7.97 27.73
N ARG A 20 -1.90 7.05 28.14
CA ARG A 20 -1.54 5.66 28.48
C ARG A 20 -0.95 4.86 27.31
N ASN A 21 -1.30 5.20 26.06
CA ASN A 21 -0.87 4.45 24.88
C ASN A 21 0.13 5.24 24.02
N ARG A 22 0.65 6.36 24.52
CA ARG A 22 1.60 7.18 23.79
C ARG A 22 2.96 6.48 23.77
N PRO A 23 3.58 6.26 22.59
CA PRO A 23 4.92 5.70 22.53
C PRO A 23 5.93 6.65 23.16
N ASP A 24 7.04 6.10 23.65
CA ASP A 24 8.19 6.93 24.02
C ASP A 24 8.79 7.57 22.76
N LEU A 25 8.75 8.90 22.72
CA LEU A 25 9.26 9.72 21.63
C LEU A 25 10.54 10.47 22.03
N ALA A 26 11.15 10.17 23.18
CA ALA A 26 12.34 10.87 23.65
C ALA A 26 13.54 10.74 22.70
N ARG A 27 13.56 9.68 21.88
CA ARG A 27 14.61 9.42 20.87
C ARG A 27 14.20 9.85 19.45
N LEU A 28 13.05 10.52 19.30
CA LEU A 28 12.59 11.01 18.00
C LEU A 28 13.06 12.45 17.79
N GLU A 29 13.95 12.63 16.81
CA GLU A 29 14.44 13.93 16.39
C GLU A 29 13.76 14.39 15.09
N TRP A 30 13.55 15.70 14.96
CA TRP A 30 12.91 16.30 13.80
C TRP A 30 13.83 17.34 13.16
N VAL A 31 14.10 17.16 11.87
CA VAL A 31 14.81 18.14 11.05
C VAL A 31 13.82 18.71 10.02
N ASN A 32 13.74 20.03 9.92
CA ASN A 32 12.83 20.72 9.00
C ASN A 32 13.51 21.19 7.72
N ASP A 33 14.79 21.51 7.83
CA ASP A 33 15.61 22.04 6.76
C ASP A 33 16.87 21.20 6.75
N ALA A 34 17.09 20.52 5.63
CA ALA A 34 18.26 19.70 5.39
C ALA A 34 18.92 20.14 4.09
N PRO A 35 20.26 20.10 3.99
CA PRO A 35 20.93 20.36 2.72
C PRO A 35 20.53 19.31 1.67
N SER A 36 20.76 19.63 0.40
CA SER A 36 20.62 18.63 -0.67
C SER A 36 21.64 17.49 -0.47
N LEU A 37 21.34 16.30 -1.03
CA LEU A 37 22.20 15.11 -0.93
C LEU A 37 23.66 15.42 -1.30
N ASN A 38 23.86 16.21 -2.36
CA ASN A 38 25.16 16.64 -2.85
C ASN A 38 25.77 17.88 -2.17
N LYS A 39 25.17 18.37 -1.08
CA LYS A 39 25.56 19.60 -0.36
C LYS A 39 25.76 19.38 1.14
N GLY A 40 26.25 18.20 1.52
CA GLY A 40 26.60 17.89 2.91
C GLY A 40 25.50 17.18 3.71
N PHE A 41 24.46 16.65 3.05
CA PHE A 41 23.46 15.82 3.73
C PHE A 41 24.08 14.60 4.39
N ILE A 42 24.98 13.90 3.69
CA ILE A 42 25.66 12.71 4.21
C ILE A 42 26.53 13.03 5.44
N ALA A 43 27.24 14.17 5.42
CA ALA A 43 27.98 14.64 6.58
C ALA A 43 27.05 14.91 7.77
N GLY A 44 25.89 15.54 7.53
CA GLY A 44 24.88 15.75 8.57
C GLY A 44 24.29 14.45 9.14
N LEU A 45 24.12 13.41 8.30
CA LEU A 45 23.72 12.09 8.77
C LEU A 45 24.79 11.46 9.67
N GLU A 46 26.07 11.65 9.34
CA GLU A 46 27.18 11.13 10.13
C GLU A 46 27.33 11.84 11.49
N ASP A 47 27.20 13.17 11.49
CA ASP A 47 27.18 13.96 12.72
C ASP A 47 26.02 13.50 13.63
N TRP A 48 24.83 13.30 13.07
CA TRP A 48 23.69 12.78 13.81
C TRP A 48 23.96 11.38 14.37
N ARG A 49 24.41 10.45 13.52
CA ARG A 49 24.68 9.04 13.86
C ARG A 49 25.65 8.92 15.02
N THR A 50 26.68 9.77 15.07
CA THR A 50 27.69 9.77 16.13
C THR A 50 27.23 10.48 17.41
N SER A 51 26.26 11.39 17.30
CA SER A 51 25.71 12.13 18.44
C SER A 51 24.68 11.36 19.28
N VAL A 52 24.04 10.34 18.69
CA VAL A 52 22.95 9.58 19.33
C VAL A 52 23.36 8.16 19.69
N ALA A 53 22.77 7.61 20.76
CA ALA A 53 22.92 6.20 21.10
C ALA A 53 22.04 5.33 20.18
N ASP A 54 22.61 4.27 19.60
CA ASP A 54 21.93 3.26 18.77
C ASP A 54 21.06 3.86 17.65
N PRO A 55 21.65 4.52 16.65
CA PRO A 55 20.92 5.06 15.50
C PRO A 55 20.33 3.92 14.66
N ARG A 56 19.02 3.95 14.43
CA ARG A 56 18.30 2.86 13.73
C ARG A 56 17.63 3.26 12.42
N LEU A 57 17.02 4.43 12.37
CA LEU A 57 16.13 4.82 11.29
C LEU A 57 16.23 6.32 11.01
N VAL A 58 16.36 6.66 9.73
CA VAL A 58 16.20 8.02 9.19
C VAL A 58 15.03 8.00 8.23
N VAL A 59 14.12 8.96 8.35
CA VAL A 59 12.98 9.11 7.42
C VAL A 59 13.12 10.43 6.66
N ILE A 60 13.11 10.36 5.33
CA ILE A 60 13.17 11.51 4.44
C ILE A 60 11.78 11.73 3.83
N ASP A 61 11.05 12.71 4.34
CA ASP A 61 9.70 13.08 3.92
C ASP A 61 9.65 14.50 3.33
N VAL A 62 9.68 14.71 2.02
CA VAL A 62 9.78 13.76 0.90
C VAL A 62 11.16 13.87 0.23
N LEU A 63 11.64 12.79 -0.41
CA LEU A 63 12.95 12.72 -1.08
C LEU A 63 13.21 13.90 -2.02
N GLN A 64 12.18 14.38 -2.73
CA GLN A 64 12.25 15.53 -3.64
C GLN A 64 12.78 16.81 -2.99
N ARG A 65 12.70 16.95 -1.66
CA ARG A 65 13.20 18.12 -0.91
C ARG A 65 14.72 18.16 -0.80
N VAL A 66 15.37 17.00 -0.74
CA VAL A 66 16.83 16.87 -0.58
C VAL A 66 17.51 16.39 -1.87
N LYS A 67 16.74 15.89 -2.82
CA LYS A 67 17.24 15.48 -4.13
C LYS A 67 17.87 16.68 -4.88
N PRO A 68 19.11 16.53 -5.39
CA PRO A 68 19.75 17.56 -6.20
C PRO A 68 18.98 17.84 -7.50
N ALA A 69 19.16 19.03 -8.06
CA ALA A 69 18.75 19.30 -9.43
C ALA A 69 19.60 18.45 -10.40
N GLY A 70 18.99 18.00 -11.49
CA GLY A 70 19.70 17.27 -12.54
C GLY A 70 20.80 18.11 -13.17
N LYS A 71 21.90 17.46 -13.58
CA LYS A 71 22.99 18.14 -14.29
C LYS A 71 22.69 18.21 -15.78
N ALA A 72 23.20 19.25 -16.45
CA ALA A 72 23.10 19.36 -17.89
C ALA A 72 23.75 18.14 -18.57
N GLY A 73 23.03 17.51 -19.49
CA GLY A 73 23.50 16.33 -20.22
C GLY A 73 23.26 14.98 -19.52
N GLN A 74 22.73 14.97 -18.29
CA GLN A 74 22.31 13.73 -17.63
C GLN A 74 20.84 13.42 -17.88
N THR A 75 20.54 12.15 -18.04
CA THR A 75 19.16 11.64 -18.01
C THR A 75 18.59 11.71 -16.59
N SER A 76 17.27 11.65 -16.47
CA SER A 76 16.62 11.51 -15.15
C SER A 76 17.07 10.26 -14.42
N TYR A 77 17.33 9.16 -15.15
CA TYR A 77 17.86 7.92 -14.60
C TYR A 77 19.22 8.11 -13.93
N GLU A 78 20.20 8.66 -14.66
CA GLU A 78 21.55 8.87 -14.14
C GLU A 78 21.55 9.84 -12.96
N SER A 79 20.77 10.92 -13.07
CA SER A 79 20.65 11.89 -11.97
C SER A 79 20.06 11.29 -10.70
N ASP A 80 19.07 10.39 -10.84
CA ASP A 80 18.42 9.73 -9.70
C ASP A 80 19.35 8.69 -9.07
N TYR A 81 20.02 7.89 -9.91
CA TYR A 81 20.96 6.88 -9.46
C TYR A 81 22.17 7.51 -8.75
N ASP A 82 22.78 8.54 -9.34
CA ASP A 82 23.91 9.26 -8.74
C ASP A 82 23.53 9.80 -7.35
N ALA A 83 22.37 10.45 -7.25
CA ALA A 83 21.89 11.04 -6.00
C ALA A 83 21.64 9.99 -4.90
N MET A 84 21.13 8.81 -5.26
CA MET A 84 20.79 7.76 -4.32
C MET A 84 21.98 6.86 -3.94
N SER A 85 22.95 6.69 -4.83
CA SER A 85 24.07 5.75 -4.65
C SER A 85 24.93 6.08 -3.42
N GLU A 86 25.21 7.36 -3.18
CA GLU A 86 25.98 7.82 -2.02
C GLU A 86 25.21 7.57 -0.71
N LEU A 87 23.89 7.83 -0.73
CA LEU A 87 23.01 7.60 0.41
C LEU A 87 22.92 6.09 0.74
N GLN A 88 22.76 5.24 -0.28
CA GLN A 88 22.70 3.79 -0.10
C GLN A 88 24.03 3.22 0.39
N ARG A 89 25.16 3.74 -0.10
CA ARG A 89 26.46 3.32 0.44
C ARG A 89 26.57 3.64 1.93
N TRP A 90 26.15 4.85 2.33
CA TRP A 90 26.13 5.23 3.74
C TRP A 90 25.22 4.33 4.57
N THR A 91 24.05 3.92 4.07
CA THR A 91 23.15 3.00 4.81
C THR A 91 23.79 1.63 5.03
N VAL A 92 24.43 1.07 4.00
CA VAL A 92 25.10 -0.23 4.05
C VAL A 92 26.29 -0.20 5.01
N ASP A 93 27.14 0.81 4.90
CA ASP A 93 28.36 0.94 5.71
C ASP A 93 28.04 1.08 7.21
N HIS A 94 26.95 1.77 7.54
CA HIS A 94 26.59 2.09 8.93
C HIS A 94 25.47 1.23 9.51
N ARG A 95 24.81 0.40 8.69
CA ARG A 95 23.66 -0.44 9.08
C ARG A 95 22.50 0.37 9.69
N VAL A 96 22.28 1.57 9.16
CA VAL A 96 21.16 2.44 9.52
C VAL A 96 20.14 2.43 8.38
N THR A 97 18.87 2.15 8.70
CA THR A 97 17.81 2.16 7.69
C THR A 97 17.49 3.60 7.30
N VAL A 98 17.44 3.88 6.00
CA VAL A 98 16.93 5.16 5.48
C VAL A 98 15.65 4.89 4.68
N LEU A 99 14.53 5.43 5.13
CA LEU A 99 13.25 5.37 4.46
C LEU A 99 13.00 6.67 3.69
N CYS A 100 13.04 6.60 2.36
CA CYS A 100 12.76 7.73 1.49
C CYS A 100 11.30 7.70 1.02
N LEU A 101 10.52 8.70 1.40
CA LEU A 101 9.16 8.87 0.87
C LEU A 101 9.22 9.60 -0.47
N HIS A 102 8.58 9.01 -1.46
CA HIS A 102 8.55 9.53 -2.82
C HIS A 102 7.16 9.41 -3.43
N HIS A 103 6.80 10.37 -4.28
CA HIS A 103 5.50 10.37 -4.92
C HIS A 103 5.44 9.35 -6.07
N THR A 104 4.24 8.83 -6.32
CA THR A 104 3.91 8.02 -7.51
C THR A 104 3.28 8.91 -8.59
N ARG A 105 3.34 8.49 -9.86
CA ARG A 105 2.57 9.16 -10.93
C ARG A 105 1.10 8.80 -10.82
N LYS A 106 0.23 9.70 -11.27
CA LYS A 106 -1.20 9.41 -11.43
C LYS A 106 -1.42 8.72 -12.77
N GLY A 107 -2.14 7.60 -12.75
CA GLY A 107 -2.37 6.72 -13.89
C GLY A 107 -1.64 5.41 -13.62
N GLY A 108 -2.40 4.40 -13.19
CA GLY A 108 -1.86 3.09 -12.83
C GLY A 108 -0.94 2.55 -13.92
N ALA A 109 0.10 1.84 -13.50
CA ALA A 109 1.00 1.13 -14.40
C ALA A 109 0.74 -0.37 -14.26
N ASP A 110 0.92 -1.12 -15.35
CA ASP A 110 0.82 -2.58 -15.34
C ASP A 110 1.94 -3.20 -14.49
N ASP A 111 3.10 -2.53 -14.41
CA ASP A 111 4.16 -2.83 -13.44
C ASP A 111 4.11 -1.84 -12.26
N PRO A 112 3.89 -2.31 -11.01
CA PRO A 112 3.94 -1.47 -9.81
C PRO A 112 5.19 -0.57 -9.71
N LEU A 113 6.35 -1.00 -10.23
CA LEU A 113 7.57 -0.20 -10.20
C LEU A 113 7.56 0.95 -11.20
N GLU A 114 6.84 0.83 -12.32
CA GLU A 114 6.66 1.92 -13.28
C GLU A 114 5.77 3.05 -12.73
N ALA A 115 5.01 2.76 -11.67
CA ALA A 115 4.18 3.77 -10.99
C ALA A 115 5.01 4.78 -10.15
N LEU A 116 6.29 4.50 -9.87
CA LEU A 116 7.16 5.45 -9.17
C LEU A 116 7.35 6.73 -10.01
N SER A 117 7.09 7.89 -9.42
CA SER A 117 7.36 9.15 -10.13
C SER A 117 8.86 9.33 -10.30
N GLY A 118 9.33 9.81 -11.45
CA GLY A 118 10.76 9.95 -11.73
C GLY A 118 11.26 8.86 -12.67
N SER A 119 12.46 8.32 -12.40
CA SER A 119 13.07 7.26 -13.19
C SER A 119 13.19 5.96 -12.38
N ASN A 120 13.35 4.84 -13.09
CA ASN A 120 13.72 3.55 -12.49
C ASN A 120 15.08 3.57 -11.78
N GLY A 121 15.83 4.68 -11.84
CA GLY A 121 17.10 4.86 -11.13
C GLY A 121 16.92 4.89 -9.60
N LEU A 122 15.76 5.36 -9.12
CA LEU A 122 15.43 5.33 -7.69
C LEU A 122 15.25 3.90 -7.17
N SER A 123 14.42 3.10 -7.84
CA SER A 123 14.20 1.70 -7.49
C SER A 123 15.42 0.82 -7.74
N ALA A 124 16.25 1.14 -8.74
CA ALA A 124 17.48 0.41 -9.03
C ALA A 124 18.52 0.54 -7.91
N CYS A 125 18.53 1.66 -7.19
CA CYS A 125 19.45 1.88 -6.08
C CYS A 125 18.90 1.36 -4.74
N ALA A 126 17.58 1.36 -4.55
CA ALA A 126 16.98 0.96 -3.28
C ALA A 126 17.12 -0.55 -3.01
N ASP A 127 17.50 -0.92 -1.77
CA ASP A 127 17.56 -2.34 -1.37
C ASP A 127 16.15 -2.97 -1.31
N THR A 128 15.13 -2.17 -1.01
CA THR A 128 13.72 -2.57 -0.98
C THR A 128 12.85 -1.40 -1.41
N THR A 129 11.88 -1.68 -2.27
CA THR A 129 10.85 -0.74 -2.73
C THR A 129 9.51 -1.13 -2.14
N LEU A 130 8.80 -0.14 -1.60
CA LEU A 130 7.44 -0.24 -1.10
C LEU A 130 6.54 0.69 -1.91
N LEU A 131 5.47 0.15 -2.49
CA LEU A 131 4.47 0.93 -3.21
C LEU A 131 3.13 0.82 -2.48
N LEU A 132 2.64 1.95 -2.00
CA LEU A 132 1.31 2.09 -1.42
C LEU A 132 0.36 2.60 -2.49
N ASP A 133 -0.62 1.80 -2.87
CA ASP A 133 -1.60 2.17 -3.89
C ASP A 133 -3.04 2.08 -3.37
N ARG A 134 -3.92 2.89 -3.94
CA ARG A 134 -5.35 2.90 -3.61
C ARG A 134 -6.19 2.98 -4.87
N ASP A 135 -7.03 1.98 -5.04
CA ASP A 135 -7.96 1.87 -6.17
C ASP A 135 -9.38 1.56 -5.67
N GLY A 136 -10.26 1.18 -6.61
CA GLY A 136 -11.64 0.78 -6.29
C GLY A 136 -11.76 -0.55 -5.51
N SER A 137 -10.68 -1.33 -5.44
CA SER A 137 -10.61 -2.62 -4.72
C SER A 137 -10.07 -2.48 -3.29
N GLY A 138 -9.49 -1.34 -2.93
CA GLY A 138 -9.01 -1.08 -1.58
C GLY A 138 -7.68 -0.35 -1.57
N ILE A 139 -6.91 -0.55 -0.50
CA ILE A 139 -5.55 -0.03 -0.37
C ILE A 139 -4.60 -1.23 -0.31
N THR A 140 -3.55 -1.21 -1.13
CA THR A 140 -2.55 -2.28 -1.15
C THR A 140 -1.15 -1.74 -0.89
N LEU A 141 -0.31 -2.58 -0.31
CA LEU A 141 1.12 -2.37 -0.17
C LEU A 141 1.84 -3.48 -0.92
N TYR A 142 2.45 -3.09 -2.02
CA TYR A 142 3.37 -3.92 -2.78
C TYR A 142 4.79 -3.75 -2.24
N VAL A 143 5.50 -4.86 -2.05
CA VAL A 143 6.91 -4.89 -1.65
C VAL A 143 7.71 -5.72 -2.64
N ARG A 144 8.93 -5.26 -2.94
CA ARG A 144 9.96 -6.02 -3.65
C ARG A 144 11.34 -5.54 -3.22
N GLY A 145 12.30 -6.44 -3.06
CA GLY A 145 13.66 -6.07 -2.70
C GLY A 145 14.69 -7.14 -3.05
N ARG A 146 15.95 -6.87 -2.71
CA ARG A 146 17.05 -7.82 -2.89
C ARG A 146 16.88 -9.06 -2.00
N ASP A 147 16.42 -8.86 -0.77
CA ASP A 147 16.30 -9.88 0.27
C ASP A 147 14.83 -10.11 0.71
N VAL A 148 13.87 -9.61 -0.08
CA VAL A 148 12.44 -9.74 0.21
C VAL A 148 11.70 -10.16 -1.05
N GLU A 149 10.93 -11.24 -0.94
CA GLU A 149 10.07 -11.72 -2.01
C GLU A 149 9.00 -10.70 -2.37
N GLU A 150 8.63 -10.71 -3.65
CA GLU A 150 7.57 -9.88 -4.15
C GLU A 150 6.23 -10.25 -3.51
N LYS A 151 5.57 -9.28 -2.89
CA LYS A 151 4.30 -9.50 -2.19
C LYS A 151 3.39 -8.29 -2.28
N GLU A 152 2.11 -8.52 -2.58
CA GLU A 152 1.06 -7.51 -2.50
C GLU A 152 0.11 -7.82 -1.33
N SER A 153 0.03 -6.90 -0.37
CA SER A 153 -0.81 -7.04 0.81
C SER A 153 -1.93 -6.02 0.86
N ALA A 154 -3.13 -6.42 1.25
CA ALA A 154 -4.22 -5.49 1.53
C ALA A 154 -3.99 -4.80 2.86
N LEU A 155 -4.16 -3.47 2.87
CA LEU A 155 -4.07 -2.62 4.05
C LEU A 155 -5.41 -1.95 4.35
N ARG A 156 -5.60 -1.64 5.62
CA ARG A 156 -6.68 -0.76 6.09
C ARG A 156 -6.09 0.42 6.85
N PHE A 157 -6.51 1.62 6.47
CA PHE A 157 -6.16 2.84 7.19
C PHE A 157 -7.25 3.15 8.23
N LEU A 158 -6.93 3.03 9.51
CA LEU A 158 -7.85 3.33 10.62
C LEU A 158 -7.14 4.20 11.63
N SER A 159 -7.79 5.30 12.03
CA SER A 159 -7.33 6.19 13.11
C SER A 159 -5.87 6.64 12.93
N GLY A 160 -5.46 6.92 11.69
CA GLY A 160 -4.10 7.36 11.38
C GLY A 160 -3.04 6.25 11.34
N THR A 161 -3.45 4.98 11.40
CA THR A 161 -2.55 3.82 11.37
C THR A 161 -2.88 2.89 10.20
N TRP A 162 -1.83 2.29 9.64
CA TRP A 162 -1.93 1.24 8.62
C TRP A 162 -1.99 -0.12 9.28
N ASN A 163 -3.00 -0.92 8.93
CA ASN A 163 -3.20 -2.27 9.45
C ASN A 163 -3.12 -3.28 8.30
N LEU A 164 -2.32 -4.32 8.45
CA LEU A 164 -2.22 -5.42 7.51
C LEU A 164 -3.46 -6.31 7.63
N ILE A 165 -4.17 -6.52 6.52
CA ILE A 165 -5.42 -7.32 6.50
C ILE A 165 -5.16 -8.73 5.99
N GLY A 166 -4.22 -8.90 5.07
CA GLY A 166 -3.87 -10.18 4.47
C GLY A 166 -3.27 -9.99 3.09
N GLU A 167 -3.17 -11.06 2.32
CA GLU A 167 -2.75 -10.97 0.92
C GLU A 167 -3.85 -10.32 0.08
N ALA A 168 -3.47 -9.39 -0.81
CA ALA A 168 -4.45 -8.60 -1.55
C ALA A 168 -5.39 -9.48 -2.38
N THR A 169 -4.86 -10.55 -2.97
CA THR A 169 -5.67 -11.47 -3.79
C THR A 169 -6.67 -12.28 -2.97
N GLU A 170 -6.35 -12.65 -1.73
CA GLU A 170 -7.24 -13.39 -0.84
C GLU A 170 -8.35 -12.52 -0.28
N VAL A 171 -8.01 -11.29 0.12
CA VAL A 171 -8.98 -10.30 0.59
C VAL A 171 -9.97 -9.94 -0.52
N ARG A 172 -9.47 -9.60 -1.73
CA ARG A 172 -10.33 -9.32 -2.89
C ARG A 172 -11.29 -10.48 -3.20
N ARG A 173 -10.81 -11.74 -3.17
CA ARG A 173 -11.66 -12.93 -3.39
C ARG A 173 -12.73 -13.10 -2.31
N THR A 174 -12.46 -12.68 -1.08
CA THR A 174 -13.42 -12.78 0.03
C THR A 174 -14.49 -11.71 -0.13
N ASP A 175 -14.10 -10.46 -0.38
CA ASP A 175 -15.01 -9.35 -0.63
C ASP A 175 -15.94 -9.61 -1.84
N GLU A 176 -15.41 -10.18 -2.91
CA GLU A 176 -16.19 -10.56 -4.10
C GLU A 176 -17.25 -11.63 -3.80
N ARG A 177 -16.92 -12.63 -2.98
CA ARG A 177 -17.89 -13.66 -2.54
C ARG A 177 -18.96 -13.06 -1.64
N GLU A 178 -18.57 -12.24 -0.67
CA GLU A 178 -19.51 -11.57 0.25
C GLU A 178 -20.51 -10.69 -0.50
N ARG A 179 -20.05 -9.99 -1.55
CA ARG A 179 -20.94 -9.19 -2.42
C ARG A 179 -21.94 -10.07 -3.16
N ILE A 180 -21.50 -11.18 -3.74
CA ILE A 180 -22.42 -12.13 -4.39
C ILE A 180 -23.45 -12.67 -3.39
N LEU A 181 -23.02 -13.09 -2.20
CA LEU A 181 -23.92 -13.62 -1.17
C LEU A 181 -24.93 -12.56 -0.71
N SER A 182 -24.48 -11.33 -0.50
CA SER A 182 -25.34 -10.21 -0.09
C SER A 182 -26.42 -9.91 -1.12
N GLU A 183 -26.06 -9.82 -2.41
CA GLU A 183 -27.02 -9.60 -3.49
C GLU A 183 -28.03 -10.76 -3.59
N LEU A 184 -27.55 -12.01 -3.51
CA LEU A 184 -28.42 -13.19 -3.56
C LEU A 184 -29.37 -13.29 -2.35
N LEU A 185 -28.95 -12.81 -1.19
CA LEU A 185 -29.76 -12.84 0.03
C LEU A 185 -30.96 -11.89 -0.07
N ILE A 186 -30.75 -10.70 -0.63
CA ILE A 186 -31.78 -9.66 -0.75
C ILE A 186 -32.62 -9.75 -2.03
N ALA A 187 -32.25 -10.59 -3.00
CA ALA A 187 -32.94 -10.70 -4.27
C ALA A 187 -34.37 -11.27 -4.13
N ASP A 188 -35.35 -10.68 -4.81
CA ASP A 188 -36.74 -11.17 -4.78
C ASP A 188 -36.94 -12.48 -5.56
N ALA A 189 -35.98 -12.86 -6.41
CA ALA A 189 -36.02 -14.07 -7.23
C ALA A 189 -34.61 -14.63 -7.46
N ALA A 190 -34.53 -15.89 -7.91
CA ALA A 190 -33.26 -16.51 -8.28
C ALA A 190 -32.56 -15.71 -9.39
N MET A 191 -31.30 -15.34 -9.16
CA MET A 191 -30.56 -14.48 -10.08
C MET A 191 -29.73 -15.30 -11.06
N SER A 192 -29.81 -14.94 -12.34
CA SER A 192 -28.88 -15.43 -13.33
C SER A 192 -27.49 -14.85 -13.07
N PRO A 193 -26.42 -15.54 -13.49
CA PRO A 193 -25.06 -15.00 -13.37
C PRO A 193 -24.86 -13.64 -14.08
N ARG A 194 -25.69 -13.30 -15.08
CA ARG A 194 -25.69 -11.96 -15.71
C ARG A 194 -26.25 -10.89 -14.78
N GLU A 195 -27.35 -11.17 -14.11
CA GLU A 195 -27.95 -10.25 -13.14
C GLU A 195 -27.03 -10.05 -11.95
N ILE A 196 -26.38 -11.10 -11.46
CA ILE A 196 -25.38 -11.02 -10.39
C ILE A 196 -24.22 -10.11 -10.81
N ALA A 197 -23.67 -10.28 -12.02
CA ALA A 197 -22.60 -9.43 -12.52
C ALA A 197 -23.00 -7.95 -12.63
N MET A 198 -24.24 -7.67 -13.01
CA MET A 198 -24.76 -6.30 -13.03
C MET A 198 -24.92 -5.72 -11.62
N ALA A 199 -25.51 -6.48 -10.69
CA ALA A 199 -25.74 -6.06 -9.32
C ALA A 199 -24.42 -5.81 -8.56
N THR A 200 -23.45 -6.72 -8.71
CA THR A 200 -22.13 -6.58 -8.08
C THR A 200 -21.16 -5.70 -8.88
N SER A 201 -21.53 -5.21 -10.06
CA SER A 201 -20.61 -4.48 -10.97
C SER A 201 -19.29 -5.23 -11.23
N MET A 202 -19.33 -6.57 -11.23
CA MET A 202 -18.17 -7.42 -11.46
C MET A 202 -18.15 -7.93 -12.92
N PRO A 203 -16.96 -8.19 -13.50
CA PRO A 203 -16.88 -8.80 -14.82
C PRO A 203 -17.61 -10.14 -14.86
N ARG A 204 -18.41 -10.36 -15.92
CA ARG A 204 -19.22 -11.57 -16.11
C ARG A 204 -18.42 -12.86 -15.93
N ASN A 205 -17.25 -12.93 -16.54
CA ASN A 205 -16.35 -14.09 -16.45
C ASN A 205 -15.87 -14.36 -15.02
N ASN A 206 -15.62 -13.31 -14.22
CA ASN A 206 -15.22 -13.48 -12.82
C ASN A 206 -16.38 -14.09 -12.00
N VAL A 207 -17.59 -13.55 -12.17
CA VAL A 207 -18.80 -14.07 -11.51
C VAL A 207 -19.05 -15.53 -11.87
N ASP A 208 -18.89 -15.93 -13.14
CA ASP A 208 -19.05 -17.34 -13.54
C ASP A 208 -18.08 -18.28 -12.83
N GLN A 209 -16.81 -17.88 -12.75
CA GLN A 209 -15.78 -18.68 -12.07
C GLN A 209 -16.01 -18.75 -10.56
N LEU A 210 -16.43 -17.65 -9.94
CA LEU A 210 -16.76 -17.59 -8.52
C LEU A 210 -17.98 -18.46 -8.21
N LEU A 211 -19.09 -18.31 -8.93
CA LEU A 211 -20.30 -19.12 -8.71
C LEU A 211 -20.05 -20.62 -8.86
N PHE A 212 -19.19 -21.02 -9.81
CA PHE A 212 -18.79 -22.42 -9.92
C PHE A 212 -18.04 -22.93 -8.67
N LYS A 213 -17.09 -22.14 -8.15
CA LYS A 213 -16.33 -22.49 -6.94
C LYS A 213 -17.21 -22.46 -5.69
N MET A 214 -18.00 -21.40 -5.52
CA MET A 214 -18.94 -21.21 -4.41
C MET A 214 -20.00 -22.32 -4.39
N GLY A 215 -20.52 -22.71 -5.56
CA GLY A 215 -21.48 -23.81 -5.67
C GLY A 215 -20.87 -25.16 -5.28
N LYS A 216 -19.59 -25.41 -5.63
CA LYS A 216 -18.86 -26.61 -5.14
C LYS A 216 -18.62 -26.58 -3.64
N ALA A 217 -18.42 -25.39 -3.06
CA ALA A 217 -18.23 -25.18 -1.63
C ALA A 217 -19.55 -25.18 -0.84
N GLY A 218 -20.71 -25.18 -1.51
CA GLY A 218 -22.03 -25.09 -0.86
C GLY A 218 -22.41 -23.69 -0.37
N GLU A 219 -21.66 -22.66 -0.77
CA GLU A 219 -21.90 -21.26 -0.39
C GLU A 219 -23.09 -20.65 -1.14
N VAL A 220 -23.40 -21.16 -2.34
CA VAL A 220 -24.56 -20.79 -3.15
C VAL A 220 -25.24 -22.02 -3.72
N GLN A 221 -26.54 -21.93 -3.99
CA GLN A 221 -27.30 -23.04 -4.57
C GLN A 221 -27.76 -22.71 -5.99
N LYS A 222 -27.50 -23.63 -6.92
CA LYS A 222 -27.95 -23.52 -8.31
C LYS A 222 -29.37 -24.05 -8.45
N THR A 223 -30.24 -23.30 -9.10
CA THR A 223 -31.61 -23.71 -9.45
C THR A 223 -31.67 -24.35 -10.84
N GLY A 224 -32.78 -25.02 -11.16
CA GLY A 224 -32.94 -25.78 -12.41
C GLY A 224 -32.77 -24.97 -13.70
N ARG A 225 -32.87 -23.63 -13.63
CA ARG A 225 -32.75 -22.73 -14.79
C ARG A 225 -31.34 -22.15 -15.00
N GLY A 226 -30.35 -22.61 -14.24
CA GLY A 226 -29.01 -22.03 -14.28
C GLY A 226 -28.88 -20.70 -13.53
N CYS A 227 -29.89 -20.34 -12.73
CA CYS A 227 -29.83 -19.25 -11.77
C CYS A 227 -29.28 -19.75 -10.43
N TYR A 228 -28.95 -18.80 -9.55
CA TYR A 228 -28.37 -19.06 -8.24
C TYR A 228 -29.22 -18.35 -7.17
N VAL A 229 -29.24 -18.94 -5.97
CA VAL A 229 -29.88 -18.40 -4.77
C VAL A 229 -28.94 -18.52 -3.59
N HIS A 230 -29.14 -17.66 -2.58
CA HIS A 230 -28.49 -17.83 -1.28
C HIS A 230 -29.06 -19.08 -0.59
N PRO A 231 -28.26 -19.90 0.12
CA PRO A 231 -28.76 -21.10 0.80
C PRO A 231 -29.88 -20.82 1.81
N ASP A 232 -29.85 -19.66 2.47
CA ASP A 232 -30.90 -19.24 3.42
C ASP A 232 -32.22 -18.80 2.75
N ARG A 233 -32.23 -18.60 1.42
CA ARG A 233 -33.43 -18.24 0.65
C ARG A 233 -34.17 -19.50 0.18
N THR A 234 -34.60 -20.31 1.14
CA THR A 234 -35.30 -21.57 0.89
C THR A 234 -36.61 -21.38 0.14
N ASP A 235 -37.22 -20.20 0.25
CA ASP A 235 -38.42 -19.78 -0.49
C ASP A 235 -38.21 -19.73 -2.01
N LEU A 236 -36.96 -19.58 -2.46
CA LEU A 236 -36.59 -19.49 -3.88
C LEU A 236 -35.97 -20.78 -4.45
N ILE A 237 -35.80 -21.82 -3.63
CA ILE A 237 -35.26 -23.10 -4.07
C ILE A 237 -36.38 -23.89 -4.79
N GLU A 238 -36.33 -23.95 -6.11
CA GLU A 238 -37.19 -24.87 -6.88
C GLU A 238 -36.79 -26.32 -6.55
N HIS A 239 -37.66 -27.05 -5.84
CA HIS A 239 -37.52 -28.50 -5.68
C HIS A 239 -37.75 -29.19 -7.03
N PRO A 240 -36.88 -30.13 -7.46
CA PRO A 240 -37.16 -30.93 -8.65
C PRO A 240 -38.47 -31.69 -8.44
N ARG A 241 -39.41 -31.57 -9.38
CA ARG A 241 -40.51 -32.52 -9.52
C ARG A 241 -40.00 -33.83 -10.12
#